data_AF-A0A931Z4K8-F1
#
_entry.id   AF-A0A931Z4K8-F1
#
_cell.length_a   1.000
_cell.length_b   1.000
_cell.length_c   1.000
_cell.angle_alpha   90.00
_cell.angle_beta   90.00
_cell.angle_gamma   90.00
#
_symmetry.space_group_name_H-M   'P 1'
#
loop_
_entity.id
_entity.type
_entity.pdbx_description
1 polymer ?
#
loop_
_entity_poly.entity_id
_entity_poly.type
_entity_poly.pdbx_seq_one_letter_code
_entity_poly.pdbx_strand_id
1 'polypeptide(L)'
;EKDKDFVTSAPPVGGTGAVREARLGGIASVVAAEVQKRTGKETRVCVLGHLQRGGVPTTFDRLICTRFGTRAVTPIAEKKFGRMVALRPPDTADVPISEAVGKLRTVPTDGDLIQTGKALGICWGNDW
;
A
#
# COMPACT_ATOMS: atom_id res chain seq x y z
N GLU A 1 -9.41 -23.56 -22.54
CA GLU A 1 -8.57 -22.35 -22.67
C GLU A 1 -8.89 -21.47 -21.47
N LYS A 2 -7.96 -21.37 -20.52
CA LYS A 2 -8.19 -20.89 -19.14
C LYS A 2 -8.14 -19.36 -19.04
N ASP A 3 -9.04 -18.83 -18.21
CA ASP A 3 -8.95 -17.59 -17.42
C ASP A 3 -8.50 -16.31 -18.13
N LYS A 4 -9.46 -15.64 -18.75
CA LYS A 4 -9.41 -14.18 -19.03
C LYS A 4 -10.41 -13.37 -18.19
N ASP A 5 -11.21 -14.02 -17.35
CA ASP A 5 -12.42 -13.39 -16.76
C ASP A 5 -12.16 -12.54 -15.50
N PHE A 6 -10.94 -12.55 -14.96
CA PHE A 6 -10.61 -11.80 -13.74
C PHE A 6 -9.77 -10.54 -13.98
N VAL A 7 -9.44 -10.22 -15.24
CA VAL A 7 -8.67 -9.02 -15.57
C VAL A 7 -9.63 -7.84 -15.71
N THR A 8 -9.58 -6.92 -14.74
CA THR A 8 -10.28 -5.62 -14.84
C THR A 8 -9.45 -4.64 -15.67
N SER A 9 -9.12 -4.99 -16.91
CA SER A 9 -8.40 -4.10 -17.82
C SER A 9 -9.36 -3.09 -18.45
N ALA A 10 -9.03 -1.81 -18.37
CA ALA A 10 -9.64 -0.82 -19.27
C ALA A 10 -9.19 -1.09 -20.72
N PRO A 11 -10.07 -0.97 -21.74
CA PRO A 11 -9.69 -1.17 -23.14
C PRO A 11 -8.63 -0.13 -23.56
N PRO A 12 -7.68 -0.49 -24.45
CA PRO A 12 -6.65 0.43 -24.91
C PRO A 12 -7.27 1.55 -25.75
N VAL A 13 -7.23 2.77 -25.24
CA VAL A 13 -7.51 3.97 -26.04
C VAL A 13 -6.18 4.54 -26.52
N GLY A 14 -5.86 4.25 -27.78
CA GLY A 14 -5.00 5.02 -28.69
C GLY A 14 -3.56 5.39 -28.29
N GLY A 15 -2.60 4.94 -29.10
CA GLY A 15 -1.41 5.71 -29.51
C GLY A 15 -0.28 5.96 -28.50
N THR A 16 0.85 5.27 -28.71
CA THR A 16 2.23 5.66 -28.31
C THR A 16 2.52 6.03 -26.86
N GLY A 17 3.20 5.12 -26.15
CA GLY A 17 4.32 5.48 -25.28
C GLY A 17 4.03 5.99 -23.85
N ALA A 18 2.81 5.86 -23.33
CA ALA A 18 2.53 6.19 -21.93
C ALA A 18 2.36 4.93 -21.08
N VAL A 19 3.20 4.75 -20.05
CA VAL A 19 2.90 3.84 -18.94
C VAL A 19 1.66 4.39 -18.24
N ARG A 20 0.48 3.94 -18.68
CA ARG A 20 -0.80 4.36 -18.14
C ARG A 20 -1.16 3.38 -17.04
N GLU A 21 -1.25 3.87 -15.80
CA GLU A 21 -1.79 3.11 -14.66
C GLU A 21 -3.12 2.48 -15.10
N ALA A 22 -3.12 1.14 -15.26
CA ALA A 22 -4.35 0.44 -15.60
C ALA A 22 -5.33 0.68 -14.44
N ARG A 23 -6.49 1.25 -14.74
CA ARG A 23 -7.54 1.44 -13.73
C ARG A 23 -8.21 0.10 -13.48
N LEU A 24 -7.56 -0.73 -12.66
CA LEU A 24 -8.08 -2.00 -12.19
C LEU A 24 -9.17 -1.72 -11.14
N GLY A 25 -10.34 -2.34 -11.29
CA GLY A 25 -11.46 -2.15 -10.37
C GLY A 25 -12.57 -3.17 -10.62
N GLY A 26 -13.25 -3.61 -9.57
CA GLY A 26 -14.40 -4.53 -9.68
C GLY A 26 -14.21 -5.92 -9.06
N ILE A 27 -13.00 -6.28 -8.61
CA ILE A 27 -12.76 -7.57 -7.93
C ILE A 27 -13.65 -7.75 -6.69
N ALA A 28 -13.95 -6.66 -5.98
CA ALA A 28 -14.82 -6.69 -4.81
C ALA A 28 -16.24 -7.19 -5.14
N SER A 29 -16.78 -6.83 -6.31
CA SER A 29 -18.10 -7.31 -6.77
C SER A 29 -18.08 -8.82 -7.08
N VAL A 30 -17.00 -9.29 -7.70
CA VAL A 30 -16.80 -10.73 -7.99
C VAL A 30 -16.70 -11.53 -6.69
N VAL A 31 -15.88 -11.06 -5.75
CA VAL A 31 -15.73 -11.70 -4.44
C VAL A 31 -17.06 -11.71 -3.67
N ALA A 32 -17.79 -10.59 -3.67
CA ALA A 32 -19.09 -10.53 -2.98
C ALA A 32 -20.12 -11.48 -3.58
N ALA A 33 -20.19 -11.56 -4.91
CA ALA A 33 -21.08 -12.50 -5.59
C ALA A 33 -20.74 -13.97 -5.24
N GLU A 34 -19.44 -14.31 -5.21
CA GLU A 34 -19.00 -15.66 -4.87
C GLU A 34 -19.26 -16.01 -3.40
N VAL A 35 -19.02 -15.07 -2.48
CA VAL A 35 -19.32 -15.25 -1.05
C VAL A 35 -20.82 -15.45 -0.84
N GLN A 36 -21.67 -14.64 -1.47
CA GLN A 36 -23.12 -14.77 -1.37
C GLN A 36 -23.60 -16.10 -1.94
N LYS A 37 -23.07 -16.52 -3.10
CA LYS A 37 -23.40 -17.81 -3.72
C LYS A 37 -23.03 -19.00 -2.81
N ARG A 38 -21.86 -18.97 -2.17
CA ARG A 38 -21.39 -20.08 -1.31
C ARG A 38 -22.07 -20.12 0.06
N THR A 39 -22.48 -18.97 0.59
CA THR A 39 -22.96 -18.87 1.98
C THR A 39 -24.47 -18.65 2.09
N GLY A 40 -25.15 -18.25 1.01
CA GLY A 40 -26.55 -17.85 1.02
C GLY A 40 -26.82 -16.53 1.76
N LYS A 41 -25.79 -15.81 2.21
CA LYS A 41 -25.92 -14.58 2.98
C LYS A 41 -25.82 -13.36 2.08
N GLU A 42 -26.68 -12.36 2.33
CA GLU A 42 -26.58 -11.06 1.67
C GLU A 42 -25.17 -10.49 1.88
N THR A 43 -24.48 -10.18 0.79
CA THR A 43 -23.11 -9.67 0.83
C THR A 43 -23.04 -8.30 0.16
N ARG A 44 -22.46 -7.33 0.86
CA ARG A 44 -22.33 -5.95 0.39
C ARG A 44 -20.89 -5.57 0.11
N VAL A 45 -20.69 -4.69 -0.86
CA VAL A 45 -19.39 -4.16 -1.24
C VAL A 45 -19.31 -2.69 -0.81
N CYS A 46 -18.19 -2.33 -0.18
CA CYS A 46 -17.83 -0.94 0.08
C CYS A 46 -16.43 -0.68 -0.48
N VAL A 47 -16.30 0.34 -1.34
CA VAL A 47 -15.01 0.80 -1.88
C VAL A 47 -14.75 2.20 -1.34
N LEU A 48 -13.85 2.32 -0.36
CA LEU A 48 -13.60 3.58 0.35
C LEU A 48 -12.96 4.66 -0.55
N GLY A 49 -12.12 4.27 -1.50
CA GLY A 49 -11.48 5.19 -2.44
C GLY A 49 -10.71 6.33 -1.75
N HIS A 50 -10.98 7.57 -2.18
CA HIS A 50 -10.30 8.79 -1.71
C HIS A 50 -10.50 9.09 -0.22
N LEU A 51 -11.52 8.50 0.42
CA LEU A 51 -11.75 8.68 1.86
C LEU A 51 -10.51 8.30 2.69
N GLN A 52 -9.75 7.29 2.25
CA GLN A 52 -8.54 6.82 2.93
C GLN A 52 -7.36 7.82 2.90
N ARG A 53 -7.43 8.87 2.06
CA ARG A 53 -6.41 9.92 1.97
C ARG A 53 -6.83 11.22 2.68
N GLY A 54 -8.07 11.27 3.15
CA GLY A 54 -8.61 12.42 3.88
C GLY A 54 -8.63 12.17 5.40
N GLY A 55 -9.19 13.14 6.12
CA GLY A 55 -9.28 13.08 7.57
C GLY A 55 -8.17 13.85 8.28
N VAL A 56 -8.34 14.00 9.60
CA VAL A 56 -7.38 14.70 10.45
C VAL A 56 -6.20 13.77 10.76
N PRO A 57 -4.93 14.22 10.64
CA PRO A 57 -3.77 13.41 10.97
C PRO A 57 -3.83 12.89 12.41
N THR A 58 -3.47 11.62 12.61
CA THR A 58 -3.42 10.99 13.93
C THR A 58 -2.28 11.56 14.79
N THR A 59 -2.27 11.24 16.08
CA THR A 59 -1.15 11.59 16.96
C THR A 59 0.17 11.04 16.44
N PHE A 60 0.16 9.82 15.89
CA PHE A 60 1.34 9.20 15.29
C PHE A 60 1.83 10.00 14.07
N ASP A 61 0.93 10.36 13.16
CA ASP A 61 1.26 11.13 11.96
C ASP A 61 1.87 12.48 12.31
N ARG A 62 1.28 13.19 13.29
CA ARG A 62 1.80 14.47 13.76
C ARG A 62 3.20 14.31 14.34
N LEU A 63 3.39 13.32 15.22
CA LEU A 63 4.68 13.07 15.86
C LEU A 63 5.77 12.74 14.83
N ILE A 64 5.51 11.81 13.92
CA ILE A 64 6.51 11.41 12.91
C ILE A 64 6.82 12.55 11.94
N CYS A 65 5.83 13.35 11.55
CA CYS A 65 6.04 14.51 10.68
C CYS A 65 6.91 15.58 11.35
N THR A 66 6.67 15.89 12.63
CA THR A 66 7.53 16.80 13.39
C THR A 66 8.96 16.27 13.46
N ARG A 67 9.15 14.98 13.79
CA ARG A 67 10.49 14.37 13.85
C ARG A 67 11.20 14.39 12.49
N PHE A 68 10.48 14.18 11.40
CA PHE A 68 11.04 14.25 10.05
C PHE A 68 11.47 15.67 9.70
N GLY A 69 10.61 16.66 9.95
CA GLY A 69 10.90 18.07 9.73
C GLY A 69 12.14 18.53 10.48
N THR A 70 12.23 18.24 11.79
CA THR A 70 13.39 18.59 12.61
C THR A 70 14.67 17.91 12.11
N ARG A 71 14.63 16.61 11.76
CA ARG A 71 15.81 15.88 11.27
C ARG A 71 16.27 16.39 9.91
N ALA A 72 15.36 16.81 9.03
CA ALA A 72 15.70 17.27 7.68
C ALA A 72 16.55 18.54 7.67
N VAL A 73 16.44 19.40 8.69
CA VAL A 73 17.20 20.65 8.79
C VAL A 73 18.71 20.38 8.97
N THR A 74 19.10 19.32 9.68
CA THR A 74 20.53 19.03 9.96
C THR A 74 21.34 18.75 8.68
N PRO A 75 20.94 17.81 7.78
CA PRO A 75 21.65 17.61 6.53
C PRO A 75 21.70 18.85 5.63
N ILE A 76 20.65 19.69 5.65
CA ILE A 76 20.60 20.94 4.89
C ILE A 76 21.67 21.92 5.40
N ALA A 77 21.76 22.11 6.72
CA ALA A 77 22.75 22.97 7.34
C ALA A 77 24.19 22.49 7.06
N GLU A 78 24.38 21.17 6.99
CA GLU A 78 25.65 20.53 6.64
C GLU A 78 25.91 20.49 5.12
N LYS A 79 25.04 21.07 4.29
CA LYS A 79 25.09 21.04 2.82
C LYS A 79 25.12 19.62 2.22
N LYS A 80 24.58 18.63 2.93
CA LYS A 80 24.45 17.23 2.52
C LYS A 80 23.16 17.00 1.73
N PHE A 81 23.14 17.45 0.49
CA PHE A 81 21.98 17.30 -0.41
C PHE A 81 21.88 15.88 -1.01
N GLY A 82 20.74 15.58 -1.65
CA GLY A 82 20.47 14.26 -2.23
C GLY A 82 20.11 13.17 -1.20
N ARG A 83 19.63 13.61 -0.02
CA ARG A 83 19.29 12.74 1.11
C ARG A 83 17.83 12.96 1.52
N MET A 84 17.22 11.92 2.08
CA MET A 84 15.87 11.98 2.66
C MET A 84 15.87 11.48 4.09
N VAL A 85 14.90 11.94 4.89
CA VAL A 85 14.67 11.39 6.23
C VAL A 85 13.81 10.14 6.13
N ALA A 86 14.21 9.07 6.81
CA ALA A 86 13.48 7.83 6.95
C ALA A 86 13.25 7.50 8.43
N LEU A 87 12.12 6.85 8.72
CA LEU A 87 11.89 6.24 10.02
C LEU A 87 12.58 4.87 10.04
N ARG A 88 13.50 4.69 10.98
CA ARG A 88 14.08 3.41 11.35
C ARG A 88 13.76 3.19 12.82
N PRO A 89 12.59 2.60 13.15
CA PRO A 89 12.11 2.55 14.51
C PRO A 89 13.20 2.05 15.48
N PRO A 90 13.38 2.73 16.63
CA PRO A 90 12.57 3.83 17.13
C PRO A 90 12.92 5.22 16.54
N ASP A 91 14.03 5.32 15.81
CA ASP A 91 14.71 6.57 15.43
C ASP A 91 14.40 7.09 14.02
N THR A 92 14.88 8.30 13.73
CA THR A 92 14.92 8.87 12.38
C THR A 92 16.36 8.96 11.89
N ALA A 93 16.58 8.68 10.61
CA ALA A 93 17.89 8.74 9.99
C ALA A 93 17.78 9.45 8.64
N ASP A 94 18.82 10.16 8.21
CA ASP A 94 18.94 10.63 6.83
C ASP A 94 19.70 9.57 6.00
N VAL A 95 19.16 9.24 4.84
CA VAL A 95 19.71 8.22 3.93
C VAL A 95 19.85 8.80 2.52
N PRO A 96 20.81 8.34 1.70
CA PRO A 96 20.86 8.72 0.28
C PRO A 96 19.57 8.35 -0.43
N ILE A 97 19.02 9.26 -1.23
CA ILE A 97 17.81 8.96 -2.02
C ILE A 97 18.06 7.79 -2.97
N SER A 98 19.27 7.69 -3.54
CA SER A 98 19.68 6.59 -4.41
C SER A 98 19.56 5.20 -3.79
N GLU A 99 19.70 5.08 -2.46
CA GLU A 99 19.52 3.81 -1.74
C GLU A 99 18.05 3.50 -1.44
N ALA A 100 17.22 4.55 -1.31
CA ALA A 100 15.80 4.42 -1.01
C ALA A 100 14.95 4.14 -2.26
N VAL A 101 15.41 4.59 -3.43
CA VAL A 101 14.73 4.37 -4.72
C VAL A 101 15.19 3.07 -5.37
N GLY A 102 14.35 2.52 -6.26
CA GLY A 102 14.71 1.36 -7.10
C GLY A 102 14.41 -0.02 -6.49
N LYS A 103 13.93 -0.08 -5.24
CA LYS A 103 13.43 -1.32 -4.64
C LYS A 103 11.99 -1.13 -4.16
N LEU A 104 11.13 -2.07 -4.51
CA LEU A 104 9.78 -2.12 -3.96
C LEU A 104 9.85 -2.55 -2.49
N ARG A 105 9.15 -1.81 -1.62
CA ARG A 105 8.95 -2.24 -0.24
C ARG A 105 7.87 -3.31 -0.21
N THR A 106 8.27 -4.57 -0.06
CA THR A 106 7.35 -5.69 0.11
C THR A 106 6.96 -5.86 1.59
N VAL A 107 5.83 -6.53 1.81
CA VAL A 107 5.45 -6.99 3.15
C VAL A 107 6.17 -8.32 3.41
N PRO A 108 6.97 -8.44 4.49
CA PRO A 108 7.60 -9.71 4.84
C PRO A 108 6.53 -10.71 5.30
N THR A 109 6.36 -11.79 4.54
CA THR A 109 5.32 -12.82 4.80
C THR A 109 5.63 -13.68 6.03
N ASP A 110 6.88 -13.70 6.45
CA ASP A 110 7.40 -14.34 7.66
C ASP A 110 7.50 -13.36 8.85
N GLY A 111 7.15 -12.08 8.66
CA GLY A 111 7.25 -11.06 9.69
C GLY A 111 6.26 -11.25 10.85
N ASP A 112 6.65 -10.77 12.03
CA ASP A 112 5.90 -10.90 13.29
C ASP A 112 4.42 -10.48 13.20
N LEU A 113 4.13 -9.37 12.52
CA LEU A 113 2.75 -8.91 12.31
C LEU A 113 1.91 -9.88 11.48
N ILE A 114 2.50 -10.51 10.47
CA ILE A 114 1.81 -11.50 9.63
C ILE A 114 1.57 -12.78 10.45
N GLN A 115 2.58 -13.22 11.21
CA GLN A 115 2.44 -14.38 12.10
C GLN A 115 1.37 -14.14 13.18
N THR A 116 1.33 -12.95 13.78
CA THR A 116 0.28 -12.55 14.72
C THR A 116 -1.10 -12.62 14.07
N GLY A 117 -1.25 -12.08 12.85
CA GLY A 117 -2.51 -12.16 12.11
C GLY A 117 -2.94 -13.61 11.86
N LYS A 118 -2.01 -14.47 11.42
CA LYS A 118 -2.27 -15.90 11.22
C LYS A 118 -2.69 -16.60 12.52
N ALA A 119 -2.00 -16.33 13.63
CA ALA A 119 -2.32 -16.90 14.94
C ALA A 119 -3.71 -16.47 15.45
N LEU A 120 -4.18 -15.28 15.07
CA LEU A 120 -5.55 -14.81 15.34
C LEU A 120 -6.60 -15.38 14.38
N GLY A 121 -6.21 -16.24 13.44
CA GLY A 121 -7.11 -16.84 12.45
C GLY A 121 -7.42 -15.93 11.24
N ILE A 122 -6.67 -14.85 11.02
CA ILE A 122 -6.81 -14.00 9.83
C ILE A 122 -6.24 -14.74 8.63
N CYS A 123 -7.09 -15.03 7.64
CA CYS A 123 -6.69 -15.65 6.38
C CYS A 123 -6.15 -14.61 5.38
N TRP A 124 -5.01 -14.91 4.76
CA TRP A 124 -4.37 -14.06 3.75
C TRP A 124 -4.56 -14.58 2.31
N GLY A 125 -5.35 -15.64 2.13
CA GLY A 125 -5.60 -16.24 0.81
C GLY A 125 -4.40 -16.97 0.23
N ASN A 126 -3.51 -17.50 1.07
CA ASN A 126 -2.29 -18.23 0.69
C ASN A 126 -2.21 -19.67 1.22
N ASP A 127 -3.16 -20.10 2.05
CA ASP A 127 -3.14 -21.38 2.76
C ASP A 127 -4.29 -22.32 2.27
N TRP A 128 -4.31 -22.68 0.97
CA TRP A 128 -5.37 -23.43 0.26
C TRP A 128 -4.79 -24.43 -0.75
#